data_AF-A0A382LKY9-F1
#
_entry.id   AF-A0A382LKY9-F1
#
_cell.length_a   1.000
_cell.length_b   1.000
_cell.length_c   1.000
_cell.angle_alpha   90.00
_cell.angle_beta   90.00
_cell.angle_gamma   90.00
#
_symmetry.space_group_name_H-M   'P 1'
#
loop_
_entity.id
_entity.type
_entity.pdbx_description
1 polymer ?
#
loop_
_entity_poly.entity_id
_entity_poly.type
_entity_poly.pdbx_seq_one_letter_code
_entity_poly.pdbx_strand_id
1 'polypeptide(L)'
;SLLGTMFYLSQAVEVPKKDVEEGRVAITKTETGKVFNWNKITGGLLHIRNSLNKPDDAMLVISYRNHWFFISDTDLISKSTFSLLAQVYALQSGES
;
A
#
# COMPACT_ATOMS: atom_id res chain seq x y z
N SER A 1 0.52 11.49 -14.45
CA SER A 1 0.85 12.42 -13.36
C SER A 1 1.28 11.62 -12.13
N LEU A 2 2.03 12.22 -11.20
CA LEU A 2 2.42 11.52 -9.95
C LEU A 2 1.22 11.12 -9.11
N LEU A 3 0.20 11.97 -9.04
CA LEU A 3 -1.06 11.66 -8.35
C LEU A 3 -1.73 10.38 -8.88
N GLY A 4 -1.75 10.18 -10.21
CA GLY A 4 -2.27 8.95 -10.80
C GLY A 4 -1.46 7.71 -10.41
N THR A 5 -0.13 7.82 -10.35
CA THR A 5 0.74 6.75 -9.85
C THR A 5 0.50 6.45 -8.38
N MET A 6 0.35 7.47 -7.53
CA MET A 6 0.03 7.30 -6.11
C MET A 6 -1.34 6.65 -5.92
N PHE A 7 -2.35 7.06 -6.71
CA PHE A 7 -3.66 6.44 -6.70
C PHE A 7 -3.60 4.97 -7.12
N TYR A 8 -2.86 4.65 -8.18
CA TYR A 8 -2.63 3.27 -8.61
C TYR A 8 -1.96 2.42 -7.51
N LEU A 9 -0.88 2.93 -6.91
CA LEU A 9 -0.14 2.24 -5.85
C LEU A 9 -0.92 2.13 -4.54
N SER A 10 -1.89 3.02 -4.27
CA SER A 10 -2.75 2.90 -3.08
C SER A 10 -3.54 1.59 -3.03
N GLN A 11 -3.78 0.97 -4.20
CA GLN A 11 -4.45 -0.33 -4.29
C GLN A 11 -3.57 -1.50 -3.81
N ALA A 12 -2.26 -1.28 -3.63
CA ALA A 12 -1.32 -2.27 -3.11
C ALA A 12 -1.37 -2.42 -1.58
N VAL A 13 -2.18 -1.62 -0.90
CA VAL A 13 -2.34 -1.66 0.56
C VAL A 13 -3.28 -2.78 0.96
N GLU A 14 -2.81 -3.68 1.82
CA GLU A 14 -3.67 -4.66 2.47
C GLU A 14 -4.65 -3.97 3.41
N VAL A 15 -5.94 -4.13 3.11
CA VAL A 15 -7.00 -3.53 3.91
C VAL A 15 -7.28 -4.39 5.16
N PRO A 16 -7.28 -3.82 6.37
CA PRO A 16 -7.69 -4.55 7.57
C PRO A 16 -9.13 -5.05 7.48
N LYS A 17 -9.39 -6.28 7.94
CA LYS A 17 -10.75 -6.87 7.93
C LYS A 17 -11.78 -5.98 8.65
N LYS A 18 -11.37 -5.34 9.74
CA LYS A 18 -12.23 -4.42 10.50
C LYS A 18 -12.70 -3.23 9.66
N ASP A 19 -11.84 -2.71 8.78
CA ASP A 19 -12.21 -1.60 7.88
C ASP A 19 -13.22 -2.04 6.82
N VAL A 20 -13.13 -3.29 6.39
CA VAL A 20 -14.09 -3.93 5.48
C VAL A 20 -15.45 -4.08 6.16
N GLU A 21 -15.48 -4.67 7.35
CA GLU A 21 -16.71 -4.95 8.10
C GLU A 21 -17.46 -3.68 8.50
N GLU A 22 -16.74 -2.62 8.84
CA GLU A 22 -17.31 -1.32 9.21
C GLU A 22 -17.63 -0.43 7.99
N GLY A 23 -17.48 -0.94 6.75
CA GLY A 23 -17.82 -0.22 5.53
C GLY A 23 -16.94 1.00 5.24
N ARG A 24 -15.72 1.06 5.80
CA ARG A 24 -14.81 2.20 5.68
C ARG A 24 -14.03 2.24 4.37
N VAL A 25 -14.09 1.16 3.60
CA VAL A 25 -13.36 0.98 2.35
C VAL A 25 -14.28 0.42 1.27
N ALA A 26 -14.10 0.88 0.04
CA ALA A 26 -14.75 0.28 -1.11
C ALA A 26 -14.01 -1.02 -1.48
N ILE A 27 -14.75 -2.13 -1.55
CA ILE A 27 -14.20 -3.40 -2.03
C ILE A 27 -14.57 -3.59 -3.49
N THR A 28 -13.54 -3.65 -4.33
CA THR A 28 -13.69 -4.08 -5.71
C THR A 28 -14.00 -5.57 -5.75
N LYS A 29 -15.09 -5.94 -6.41
CA LYS A 29 -15.48 -7.33 -6.63
C LYS A 29 -15.34 -7.69 -8.11
N THR A 30 -15.01 -8.94 -8.38
CA THR A 30 -15.07 -9.52 -9.73
C THR A 30 -16.53 -9.63 -10.17
N GLU A 31 -16.76 -9.88 -11.47
CA GLU A 31 -18.10 -10.18 -12.00
C GLU A 31 -18.78 -11.35 -11.27
N THR A 32 -17.98 -12.30 -10.77
CA THR A 32 -18.43 -13.45 -9.97
C THR A 32 -18.63 -13.14 -8.48
N GLY A 33 -18.50 -11.87 -8.07
CA GLY A 33 -18.72 -11.42 -6.69
C GLY A 33 -17.56 -11.65 -5.71
N LYS A 34 -16.43 -12.20 -6.16
CA LYS A 34 -15.24 -12.43 -5.31
C LYS A 34 -14.46 -11.13 -5.11
N VAL A 35 -13.74 -11.01 -3.98
CA VAL A 35 -12.84 -9.88 -3.75
C VAL A 35 -11.75 -9.87 -4.82
N PHE A 36 -11.59 -8.73 -5.49
CA PHE A 36 -10.58 -8.55 -6.51
C PHE A 36 -9.19 -8.50 -5.87
N ASN A 37 -8.24 -9.31 -6.38
CA ASN A 37 -6.87 -9.30 -5.87
C ASN A 37 -6.04 -8.25 -6.60
N TRP A 38 -5.94 -7.06 -6.01
CA TRP A 38 -5.16 -5.95 -6.55
C TRP A 38 -3.67 -6.25 -6.69
N ASN A 39 -3.09 -7.17 -5.90
CA ASN A 39 -1.69 -7.58 -6.07
C ASN A 39 -1.41 -8.16 -7.47
N LYS A 40 -2.42 -8.72 -8.15
CA LYS A 40 -2.27 -9.21 -9.53
C LYS A 40 -2.10 -8.09 -10.54
N ILE A 41 -2.72 -6.93 -10.29
CA ILE A 41 -2.67 -5.77 -11.19
C ILE A 41 -1.43 -4.94 -10.90
N THR A 42 -1.15 -4.67 -9.63
CA THR A 42 0.07 -3.95 -9.23
C THR A 42 1.34 -4.75 -9.54
N GLY A 43 1.22 -6.00 -9.99
CA GLY A 43 2.34 -6.84 -10.42
C GLY A 43 3.31 -7.17 -9.29
N GLY A 44 2.86 -7.06 -8.03
CA GLY A 44 3.74 -7.15 -6.86
C GLY A 44 4.78 -6.03 -6.77
N LEU A 45 4.63 -4.94 -7.52
CA LEU A 45 5.55 -3.80 -7.48
C LEU A 45 5.61 -3.16 -6.09
N LEU A 46 4.50 -3.20 -5.37
CA LEU A 46 4.39 -2.73 -4.00
C LEU A 46 3.44 -3.65 -3.26
N HIS A 47 3.76 -3.88 -1.98
CA HIS A 47 2.93 -4.63 -1.06
C HIS A 47 3.06 -4.00 0.34
N ILE A 48 2.00 -3.31 0.75
CA ILE A 48 1.93 -2.70 2.08
C ILE A 48 1.08 -3.59 2.96
N ARG A 49 1.70 -4.21 3.94
CA ARG A 49 1.06 -5.11 4.91
C ARG A 49 0.45 -4.33 6.05
N ASN A 50 -0.50 -4.95 6.75
CA ASN A 50 -1.00 -4.43 8.02
C ASN A 50 -0.86 -5.44 9.17
N SER A 51 -0.77 -4.92 10.40
CA SER A 51 -0.73 -5.71 11.64
C SER A 51 -1.33 -4.91 12.80
N LEU A 52 -1.89 -5.61 13.80
CA LEU A 52 -2.33 -4.97 15.05
C LEU A 52 -1.14 -4.58 15.94
N ASN A 53 -0.06 -5.36 15.89
CA ASN A 53 1.17 -5.09 16.63
C ASN A 53 2.21 -4.47 15.72
N LYS A 54 3.08 -3.63 16.29
CA LYS A 54 4.17 -3.01 15.53
C LYS A 54 5.11 -4.12 15.03
N PRO A 55 5.43 -4.16 13.72
CA PRO A 55 6.39 -5.12 13.18
C PRO A 55 7.81 -4.83 13.69
N ASP A 56 8.55 -5.88 14.02
CA ASP A 56 9.96 -5.80 14.42
C ASP A 56 10.90 -5.69 13.20
N ASP A 57 10.52 -6.31 12.08
CA ASP A 57 11.31 -6.41 10.85
C ASP A 57 10.63 -5.68 9.68
N ALA A 58 10.71 -4.34 9.71
CA ALA A 58 10.12 -3.47 8.70
C ALA A 58 11.08 -2.36 8.31
N MET A 59 11.24 -2.15 7.00
CA MET A 59 12.00 -1.01 6.45
C MET A 59 11.27 0.32 6.73
N LEU A 60 9.95 0.30 6.59
CA LEU A 60 9.08 1.45 6.81
C LEU A 60 7.85 0.97 7.58
N VAL A 61 7.48 1.70 8.61
CA VAL A 61 6.29 1.43 9.42
C VAL A 61 5.60 2.72 9.83
N ILE A 62 4.28 2.75 9.70
CA ILE A 62 3.44 3.86 10.14
C ILE A 62 2.24 3.33 10.93
N SER A 63 1.77 4.11 11.91
CA SER A 63 0.52 3.81 12.64
C SER A 63 -0.62 4.61 12.04
N TYR A 64 -1.73 3.93 11.75
CA TYR A 64 -2.95 4.56 11.28
C TYR A 64 -4.16 3.74 11.73
N ARG A 65 -5.16 4.40 12.35
CA ARG A 65 -6.42 3.76 12.81
C ARG A 65 -6.22 2.45 13.59
N ASN A 66 -5.40 2.51 14.64
CA ASN A 66 -5.09 1.37 15.51
C ASN A 66 -4.51 0.14 14.78
N HIS A 67 -3.94 0.35 13.60
CA HIS A 67 -3.19 -0.64 12.84
C HIS A 67 -1.83 -0.07 12.45
N TRP A 68 -0.87 -0.97 12.30
CA TRP A 68 0.44 -0.68 11.76
C TRP A 68 0.45 -1.09 10.30
N PHE A 69 0.84 -0.16 9.43
CA PHE A 69 1.04 -0.40 8.01
C PHE A 69 2.53 -0.36 7.71
N PHE A 70 3.02 -1.32 6.94
CA PHE A 70 4.47 -1.49 6.78
C PHE A 70 4.87 -2.17 5.48
N ILE A 71 6.12 -1.95 5.11
CA ILE A 71 6.84 -2.74 4.10
C ILE A 71 7.83 -3.63 4.85
N SER A 72 7.74 -4.94 4.60
CA SER A 72 8.65 -5.95 5.17
C SER A 72 10.09 -5.65 4.76
N ASP A 73 11.06 -5.78 5.67
CA ASP A 73 12.47 -5.53 5.26
C ASP A 73 12.97 -6.55 4.22
N THR A 74 12.42 -7.75 4.22
CA THR A 74 12.70 -8.79 3.22
C THR A 74 12.09 -8.53 1.84
N ASP A 75 11.22 -7.53 1.68
CA ASP A 75 10.52 -7.23 0.41
C ASP A 75 11.30 -6.19 -0.43
N LEU A 76 12.37 -6.65 -1.08
CA LEU A 76 13.25 -5.79 -1.88
C LEU A 76 12.54 -5.06 -3.03
N ILE A 77 11.48 -5.65 -3.59
CA ILE A 77 10.73 -5.07 -4.72
C ILE A 77 9.95 -3.85 -4.21
N SER A 78 9.17 -4.02 -3.13
CA SER A 78 8.44 -2.91 -2.50
C SER A 78 9.37 -1.79 -2.05
N LYS A 79 10.53 -2.11 -1.48
CA LYS A 79 11.53 -1.11 -1.05
C LYS A 79 12.03 -0.28 -2.23
N SER A 80 12.33 -0.93 -3.35
CA SER A 80 12.84 -0.28 -4.56
C SER A 80 11.78 0.64 -5.19
N THR A 81 10.55 0.14 -5.32
CA THR A 81 9.42 0.92 -5.85
C THR A 81 9.10 2.13 -4.99
N PHE A 82 9.07 1.97 -3.66
CA PHE A 82 8.83 3.08 -2.74
C PHE A 82 9.92 4.14 -2.83
N SER A 83 11.19 3.72 -2.89
CA SER A 83 12.32 4.63 -3.01
C SER A 83 12.27 5.45 -4.30
N LEU A 84 11.93 4.81 -5.44
CA LEU A 84 11.75 5.50 -6.70
C LEU A 84 10.59 6.52 -6.62
N LEU A 85 9.45 6.13 -6.04
CA LEU A 85 8.31 7.02 -5.88
C LEU A 85 8.67 8.24 -5.00
N ALA A 86 9.40 8.01 -3.91
CA ALA A 86 9.86 9.07 -3.02
C ALA A 86 10.82 10.05 -3.75
N GLN A 87 11.71 9.54 -4.60
CA GLN A 87 12.59 10.37 -5.43
C GLN A 87 11.80 11.20 -6.44
N VAL A 88 10.84 10.60 -7.15
CA VAL A 88 9.97 11.33 -8.09
C VAL A 88 9.15 12.40 -7.37
N TYR A 89 8.63 12.09 -6.19
CA TYR A 89 7.92 13.06 -5.34
C TYR A 89 8.83 14.21 -4.91
N ALA A 90 10.05 13.90 -4.44
CA ALA A 90 11.02 14.90 -4.02
C ALA A 90 11.36 15.87 -5.16
N LEU A 91 11.55 15.36 -6.38
CA LEU A 91 11.81 16.18 -7.57
C LEU A 91 10.65 17.13 -7.88
N GLN A 92 9.40 16.68 -7.75
CA GLN A 92 8.23 17.55 -7.95
C GLN A 92 8.07 18.58 -6.84
N SER A 93 8.48 18.24 -5.61
CA SER A 93 8.42 19.18 -4.47
C SER A 93 9.58 20.18 -4.43
N GLY A 94 10.69 19.89 -5.13
CA GLY A 94 11.86 20.76 -5.22
C GLY A 94 11.75 21.90 -6.24
N GLU A 95 10.69 21.90 -7.06
CA GLU A 95 10.32 23.05 -7.93
C GLU A 95 9.40 24.06 -7.22
N SER A 96 9.46 24.15 -5.89
CA SER A 96 8.71 25.14 -5.09
C SER A 96 9.63 26.15 -4.42
#